data_AF-A0A1F8H0L0-F1
#
_entry.id   AF-A0A1F8H0L0-F1
#
_cell.length_a   1.000
_cell.length_b   1.000
_cell.length_c   1.000
_cell.angle_alpha   90.00
_cell.angle_beta   90.00
_cell.angle_gamma   90.00
#
_symmetry.space_group_name_H-M   'P 1'
#
loop_
_entity.id
_entity.type
_entity.pdbx_description
1 polymer ?
#
loop_
_entity_poly.entity_id
_entity_poly.type
_entity_poly.pdbx_seq_one_letter_code
_entity_poly.pdbx_strand_id
1 'polypeptide(L)'
;MLLTNSTIEALQRHYGLFVDETNQYNFFLGLNDYLDYIKSITFLVSVMQETLKGRDIEYALLDQLENKAIKEMKSAKKRFFEITENKHIQSSRLTYALKEIKDYESGKLQLYTDNNFDSGARSSLLFSAASVVSEMGQREALNEFLVSNKEYRKHSGADSNTYGNFVFSKTIAIRRQQWNKIKELESEEIWGIVDKVLNFHDAWKNYRNIDTDPEKYVENCSLQETKRRVRVSIMASDIAEIKKQNQYHPSLVRDGEEDKNLLALNLDKFKKSIPRLHNFLLSKIEAEEKSEPIANDNIKQKMSFNRQTGIIGFGDIIHKFQRGTRGEKDRILLFKKLWDERRYIKNGVEKVKGKTHPPEFLAVQLNITENATTFSRNETAKNRFFGIIKGINRILKDKGFPAKIERKNGIQLVIIEK
;
A
#
# COMPACT_ATOMS: atom_id res chain seq x y z
N MET A 1 -30.20 8.98 -11.70
CA MET A 1 -29.96 10.42 -11.46
C MET A 1 -30.16 10.86 -9.99
N LEU A 2 -30.07 10.02 -8.96
CA LEU A 2 -30.40 10.42 -7.56
C LEU A 2 -29.43 9.95 -6.45
N LEU A 3 -28.27 9.36 -6.76
CA LEU A 3 -27.33 8.83 -5.73
C LEU A 3 -25.98 9.57 -5.66
N THR A 4 -25.60 10.30 -6.70
CA THR A 4 -24.27 10.93 -6.82
C THR A 4 -24.25 12.37 -6.32
N ASN A 5 -25.26 13.20 -6.61
CA ASN A 5 -25.46 14.51 -5.94
C ASN A 5 -25.48 14.35 -4.42
N SER A 6 -26.17 13.34 -3.90
CA SER A 6 -26.18 13.05 -2.46
C SER A 6 -24.81 12.64 -1.92
N THR A 7 -23.96 12.00 -2.73
CA THR A 7 -22.61 11.59 -2.32
C THR A 7 -21.64 12.76 -2.32
N ILE A 8 -21.69 13.63 -3.34
CA ILE A 8 -20.93 14.88 -3.41
C ILE A 8 -21.33 15.80 -2.25
N GLU A 9 -22.63 16.04 -2.07
CA GLU A 9 -23.16 16.89 -0.99
C GLU A 9 -22.78 16.34 0.39
N ALA A 10 -22.88 15.03 0.61
CA ALA A 10 -22.48 14.43 1.87
C ALA A 10 -20.96 14.48 2.08
N LEU A 11 -20.15 14.26 1.04
CA LEU A 11 -18.69 14.38 1.14
C LEU A 11 -18.28 15.82 1.49
N GLN A 12 -18.89 16.82 0.84
CA GLN A 12 -18.69 18.24 1.13
C GLN A 12 -19.16 18.60 2.54
N ARG A 13 -20.30 18.08 2.98
CA ARG A 13 -20.80 18.28 4.35
C ARG A 13 -19.81 17.75 5.37
N HIS A 14 -19.37 16.50 5.26
CA HIS A 14 -18.41 15.91 6.19
C HIS A 14 -17.07 16.67 6.17
N TYR A 15 -16.62 17.16 5.01
CA TYR A 15 -15.42 17.99 4.91
C TYR A 15 -15.56 19.35 5.60
N GLY A 16 -16.68 20.03 5.39
CA GLY A 16 -16.97 21.35 5.97
C GLY A 16 -17.09 21.36 7.49
N LEU A 17 -17.35 20.20 8.12
CA LEU A 17 -17.47 20.10 9.58
C LEU A 17 -16.16 20.31 10.34
N PHE A 18 -15.00 20.22 9.69
CA PHE A 18 -13.72 20.25 10.39
C PHE A 18 -12.59 21.04 9.72
N VAL A 19 -12.72 21.38 8.44
CA VAL A 19 -11.61 21.99 7.67
C VAL A 19 -11.07 23.28 8.31
N ASP A 20 -11.95 24.10 8.88
CA ASP A 20 -11.60 25.39 9.48
C ASP A 20 -11.30 25.30 10.98
N GLU A 21 -11.46 24.14 11.62
CA GLU A 21 -11.23 23.94 13.05
C GLU A 21 -9.80 24.33 13.44
N THR A 22 -9.67 25.23 14.41
CA THR A 22 -8.38 25.67 14.95
C THR A 22 -7.91 24.80 16.10
N ASN A 23 -8.84 24.18 16.83
CA ASN A 23 -8.52 23.20 17.85
C ASN A 23 -8.04 21.90 17.20
N GLN A 24 -6.84 21.46 17.58
CA GLN A 24 -6.18 20.29 16.99
C GLN A 24 -6.98 19.00 17.21
N TYR A 25 -7.57 18.81 18.40
CA TYR A 25 -8.37 17.63 18.70
C TYR A 25 -9.64 17.57 17.84
N ASN A 26 -10.39 18.67 17.76
CA ASN A 26 -11.62 18.75 16.96
C ASN A 26 -11.33 18.55 15.47
N PHE A 27 -10.25 19.15 14.95
CA PHE A 27 -9.82 18.94 13.57
C PHE A 27 -9.57 17.46 13.27
N PHE A 28 -8.77 16.78 14.10
CA PHE A 28 -8.44 15.37 13.87
C PHE A 28 -9.61 14.43 14.12
N LEU A 29 -10.50 14.74 15.07
CA LEU A 29 -11.75 14.02 15.26
C LEU A 29 -12.63 14.10 14.01
N GLY A 30 -12.86 15.31 13.49
CA GLY A 30 -13.63 15.51 12.27
C GLY A 30 -12.98 14.89 11.04
N LEU A 31 -11.64 14.93 10.94
CA LEU A 31 -10.89 14.22 9.90
C LEU A 31 -11.13 12.70 9.97
N ASN A 32 -11.12 12.11 11.17
CA ASN A 32 -11.42 10.68 11.32
C ASN A 32 -12.85 10.37 10.82
N ASP A 33 -13.84 11.18 11.20
CA ASP A 33 -15.23 10.97 10.81
C ASP A 33 -15.43 11.11 9.29
N TYR A 34 -14.74 12.08 8.67
CA TYR A 34 -14.67 12.24 7.22
C TYR A 34 -14.07 11.00 6.53
N LEU A 35 -13.00 10.44 7.08
CA LEU A 35 -12.39 9.21 6.56
C LEU A 35 -13.27 7.98 6.77
N ASP A 36 -14.03 7.91 7.87
CA ASP A 36 -15.04 6.86 8.08
C ASP A 36 -16.15 6.92 7.02
N TYR A 37 -16.64 8.11 6.69
CA TYR A 37 -17.57 8.29 5.58
C TYR A 37 -16.97 7.85 4.24
N ILE A 38 -15.75 8.30 3.91
CA ILE A 38 -15.05 7.87 2.68
C ILE A 38 -14.93 6.34 2.62
N LYS A 39 -14.50 5.70 3.71
CA LYS A 39 -14.32 4.24 3.79
C LYS A 39 -15.65 3.47 3.74
N SER A 40 -16.78 4.11 4.03
CA SER A 40 -18.11 3.52 3.83
C SER A 40 -18.49 3.38 2.34
N ILE A 41 -17.86 4.17 1.46
CA ILE A 41 -18.12 4.18 0.02
C ILE A 41 -17.11 3.28 -0.70
N THR A 42 -17.56 2.10 -1.16
CA THR A 42 -16.71 1.10 -1.83
C THR A 42 -15.94 1.67 -3.03
N PHE A 43 -16.55 2.58 -3.79
CA PHE A 43 -15.91 3.25 -4.92
C PHE A 43 -14.67 4.04 -4.48
N LEU A 44 -14.82 4.92 -3.48
CA LEU A 44 -13.72 5.77 -3.00
C LEU A 44 -12.62 4.95 -2.34
N VAL A 45 -12.96 3.84 -1.68
CA VAL A 45 -11.97 2.86 -1.20
C VAL A 45 -11.15 2.32 -2.37
N SER A 46 -11.79 1.96 -3.47
CA SER A 46 -11.11 1.44 -4.67
C SER A 46 -10.22 2.51 -5.30
N VAL A 47 -10.68 3.77 -5.36
CA VAL A 47 -9.89 4.91 -5.83
C VAL A 47 -8.64 5.12 -4.97
N MET A 48 -8.76 5.08 -3.65
CA MET A 48 -7.62 5.19 -2.73
C MET A 48 -6.65 4.02 -2.91
N GLN A 49 -7.13 2.78 -3.04
CA GLN A 49 -6.29 1.61 -3.27
C GLN A 49 -5.54 1.68 -4.60
N GLU A 50 -6.20 2.10 -5.68
CA GLU A 50 -5.56 2.26 -6.99
C GLU A 50 -4.45 3.31 -6.94
N THR A 51 -4.73 4.41 -6.23
CA THR A 51 -3.77 5.50 -6.03
C THR A 51 -2.49 5.01 -5.32
N LEU A 52 -2.61 4.08 -4.37
CA LEU A 52 -1.48 3.51 -3.64
C LEU A 52 -0.59 2.59 -4.50
N LYS A 53 -1.01 2.17 -5.71
CA LYS A 53 -0.13 1.37 -6.58
C LYS A 53 1.13 2.12 -7.00
N GLY A 54 1.05 3.44 -7.17
CA GLY A 54 2.22 4.28 -7.47
C GLY A 54 3.28 4.19 -6.37
N ARG A 55 2.84 4.28 -5.11
CA ARG A 55 3.68 4.05 -3.92
C ARG A 55 4.31 2.66 -3.95
N ASP A 56 3.51 1.62 -4.18
CA ASP A 56 3.97 0.23 -4.10
C ASP A 56 5.09 -0.07 -5.12
N ILE A 57 5.01 0.52 -6.32
CA ILE A 57 6.07 0.41 -7.33
C ILE A 57 7.39 1.01 -6.83
N GLU A 58 7.35 2.22 -6.27
CA GLU A 58 8.55 2.94 -5.84
C GLU A 58 9.21 2.26 -4.62
N TYR A 59 8.41 1.76 -3.67
CA TYR A 59 8.91 1.01 -2.50
C TYR A 59 9.41 -0.38 -2.88
N ALA A 60 8.79 -1.06 -3.85
CA ALA A 60 9.30 -2.34 -4.36
C ALA A 60 10.70 -2.19 -4.99
N LEU A 61 10.92 -1.11 -5.75
CA LEU A 61 12.25 -0.80 -6.29
C LEU A 61 13.25 -0.50 -5.17
N LEU A 62 12.84 0.26 -4.15
CA LEU A 62 13.70 0.55 -2.99
C LEU A 62 14.12 -0.74 -2.26
N ASP A 63 13.20 -1.69 -2.07
CA ASP A 63 13.48 -2.99 -1.45
C ASP A 63 14.43 -3.83 -2.30
N GLN A 64 14.27 -3.83 -3.62
CA GLN A 64 15.21 -4.51 -4.53
C GLN A 64 16.62 -3.93 -4.41
N LEU A 65 16.74 -2.60 -4.36
CA LEU A 65 18.02 -1.91 -4.21
C LEU A 65 18.65 -2.16 -2.84
N GLU A 66 17.89 -2.15 -1.76
CA GLU A 66 18.36 -2.49 -0.41
C GLU A 66 18.90 -3.93 -0.36
N ASN A 67 18.13 -4.90 -0.86
CA ASN A 67 18.56 -6.30 -0.91
C ASN A 67 19.82 -6.50 -1.76
N LYS A 68 19.93 -5.79 -2.88
CA LYS A 68 21.14 -5.82 -3.71
C LYS A 68 22.34 -5.21 -2.99
N ALA A 69 22.16 -4.07 -2.32
CA ALA A 69 23.19 -3.44 -1.51
C ALA A 69 23.67 -4.36 -0.37
N ILE A 70 22.77 -5.03 0.34
CA ILE A 70 23.12 -6.01 1.39
C ILE A 70 23.95 -7.17 0.82
N LYS A 71 23.61 -7.69 -0.37
CA LYS A 71 24.41 -8.74 -1.04
C LYS A 71 25.82 -8.26 -1.40
N GLU A 72 25.94 -7.03 -1.91
CA GLU A 72 27.23 -6.39 -2.17
C GLU A 72 28.02 -6.21 -0.87
N MET A 73 27.40 -5.75 0.22
CA MET A 73 28.02 -5.62 1.55
C MET A 73 28.53 -6.95 2.10
N LYS A 74 27.74 -8.03 1.99
CA LYS A 74 28.17 -9.36 2.45
C LYS A 74 29.40 -9.85 1.68
N SER A 75 29.44 -9.59 0.38
CA SER A 75 30.57 -9.94 -0.48
C SER A 75 31.80 -9.11 -0.14
N ALA A 76 31.65 -7.79 0.00
CA ALA A 76 32.71 -6.87 0.39
C ALA A 76 33.27 -7.22 1.78
N LYS A 77 32.42 -7.55 2.75
CA LYS A 77 32.84 -8.01 4.08
C LYS A 77 33.70 -9.27 4.01
N LYS A 78 33.22 -10.31 3.31
CA LYS A 78 33.97 -11.56 3.16
C LYS A 78 35.36 -11.27 2.60
N ARG A 79 35.40 -10.44 1.55
CA ARG A 79 36.63 -10.08 0.88
C ARG A 79 37.57 -9.22 1.74
N PHE A 80 37.03 -8.27 2.50
CA PHE A 80 37.77 -7.47 3.47
C PHE A 80 38.45 -8.37 4.51
N PHE A 81 37.72 -9.34 5.07
CA PHE A 81 38.24 -10.28 6.06
C PHE A 81 39.38 -11.13 5.48
N GLU A 82 39.20 -11.67 4.27
CA GLU A 82 40.25 -12.41 3.56
C GLU A 82 41.52 -11.56 3.36
N ILE A 83 41.39 -10.28 3.00
CA ILE A 83 42.54 -9.39 2.83
C ILE A 83 43.27 -9.19 4.15
N THR A 84 42.53 -8.88 5.23
CA THR A 84 43.14 -8.65 6.55
C THR A 84 43.83 -9.90 7.09
N GLU A 85 43.28 -11.08 6.84
CA GLU A 85 43.87 -12.36 7.25
C GLU A 85 45.11 -12.71 6.42
N ASN A 86 45.01 -12.69 5.09
CA ASN A 86 46.10 -13.06 4.18
C ASN A 86 47.30 -12.12 4.26
N LYS A 87 47.06 -10.83 4.53
CA LYS A 87 48.13 -9.84 4.73
C LYS A 87 48.59 -9.73 6.18
N HIS A 88 48.07 -10.59 7.06
CA HIS A 88 48.38 -10.60 8.49
C HIS A 88 48.23 -9.22 9.17
N ILE A 89 47.20 -8.47 8.77
CA ILE A 89 46.89 -7.15 9.34
C ILE A 89 46.23 -7.36 10.69
N GLN A 90 46.92 -7.02 11.77
CA GLN A 90 46.45 -7.26 13.13
C GLN A 90 46.66 -6.01 13.99
N SER A 91 45.61 -5.60 14.69
CA SER A 91 45.68 -4.63 15.79
C SER A 91 44.49 -4.84 16.71
N SER A 92 44.61 -4.46 17.98
CA SER A 92 43.50 -4.54 18.94
C SER A 92 42.26 -3.77 18.45
N ARG A 93 42.48 -2.60 17.83
CA ARG A 93 41.42 -1.78 17.23
C ARG A 93 40.75 -2.46 16.04
N LEU A 94 41.50 -3.14 15.18
CA LEU A 94 40.94 -3.86 14.04
C LEU A 94 40.14 -5.08 14.52
N THR A 95 40.67 -5.84 15.47
CA THR A 95 39.97 -6.97 16.09
C THR A 95 38.62 -6.53 16.70
N TYR A 96 38.61 -5.38 17.37
CA TYR A 96 37.38 -4.79 17.90
C TYR A 96 36.39 -4.40 16.78
N ALA A 97 36.84 -3.69 15.74
CA ALA A 97 35.98 -3.31 14.60
C ALA A 97 35.40 -4.53 13.86
N LEU A 98 36.19 -5.59 13.68
CA LEU A 98 35.72 -6.84 13.07
C LEU A 98 34.73 -7.59 13.97
N LYS A 99 34.87 -7.47 15.29
CA LYS A 99 33.90 -8.00 16.25
C LYS A 99 32.58 -7.25 16.17
N GLU A 100 32.57 -5.92 16.06
CA GLU A 100 31.34 -5.13 15.92
C GLU A 100 30.53 -5.53 14.67
N ILE A 101 31.22 -5.83 13.56
CA ILE A 101 30.57 -6.38 12.36
C ILE A 101 29.84 -7.70 12.68
N LYS A 102 30.49 -8.62 13.40
CA LYS A 102 29.89 -9.91 13.77
C LYS A 102 28.76 -9.76 14.80
N ASP A 103 28.93 -8.86 15.77
CA ASP A 103 27.92 -8.60 16.79
C ASP A 103 26.67 -7.99 16.17
N TYR A 104 26.82 -7.09 15.18
CA TYR A 104 25.70 -6.54 14.43
C TYR A 104 24.95 -7.64 13.66
N GLU A 105 25.69 -8.50 12.94
CA GLU A 105 25.07 -9.59 12.18
C GLU A 105 24.39 -10.67 13.03
N SER A 106 24.81 -10.82 14.29
CA SER A 106 24.20 -11.74 15.25
C SER A 106 23.11 -11.09 16.11
N GLY A 107 22.80 -9.81 15.89
CA GLY A 107 21.82 -9.05 16.66
C GLY A 107 22.27 -8.63 18.06
N LYS A 108 23.54 -8.85 18.41
CA LYS A 108 24.14 -8.42 19.69
C LYS A 108 24.48 -6.93 19.71
N LEU A 109 24.60 -6.31 18.54
CA LEU A 109 24.78 -4.88 18.37
C LEU A 109 23.66 -4.36 17.48
N GLN A 110 23.01 -3.28 17.91
CA GLN A 110 22.06 -2.53 17.09
C GLN A 110 22.67 -1.19 16.72
N LEU A 111 22.53 -0.81 15.44
CA LEU A 111 23.00 0.47 14.93
C LEU A 111 21.85 1.22 14.31
N TYR A 112 21.67 2.45 14.79
CA TYR A 112 20.76 3.41 14.20
C TYR A 112 21.51 4.17 13.12
N THR A 113 21.09 4.02 11.87
CA THR A 113 21.64 4.78 10.74
C THR A 113 20.56 5.66 10.13
N ASP A 114 20.97 6.63 9.32
CA ASP A 114 20.06 7.50 8.59
C ASP A 114 18.99 6.68 7.84
N ASN A 115 17.76 6.75 8.37
CA ASN A 115 16.57 6.06 7.86
C ASN A 115 16.54 4.52 8.07
N ASN A 116 17.31 3.99 9.02
CA ASN A 116 17.27 2.60 9.51
C ASN A 116 17.41 1.51 8.45
N PHE A 117 18.35 1.68 7.52
CA PHE A 117 18.63 0.68 6.50
C PHE A 117 19.83 -0.19 6.87
N ASP A 118 19.67 -1.51 6.75
CA ASP A 118 20.71 -2.51 7.07
C ASP A 118 21.98 -2.29 6.22
N SER A 119 21.83 -1.99 4.93
CA SER A 119 22.95 -1.66 4.05
C SER A 119 23.76 -0.45 4.52
N GLY A 120 23.10 0.54 5.15
CA GLY A 120 23.75 1.71 5.73
C GLY A 120 24.60 1.34 6.94
N ALA A 121 24.03 0.57 7.87
CA ALA A 121 24.74 0.11 9.07
C ALA A 121 25.97 -0.74 8.72
N ARG A 122 25.82 -1.68 7.79
CA ARG A 122 26.92 -2.52 7.29
C ARG A 122 28.02 -1.69 6.64
N SER A 123 27.64 -0.70 5.84
CA SER A 123 28.61 0.20 5.18
C SER A 123 29.40 1.00 6.20
N SER A 124 28.75 1.54 7.24
CA SER A 124 29.43 2.29 8.31
C SER A 124 30.41 1.41 9.08
N LEU A 125 30.02 0.18 9.44
CA LEU A 125 30.91 -0.75 10.14
C LEU A 125 32.12 -1.17 9.29
N LEU A 126 31.91 -1.46 8.00
CA LEU A 126 33.01 -1.77 7.07
C LEU A 126 33.94 -0.57 6.89
N PHE A 127 33.39 0.64 6.83
CA PHE A 127 34.18 1.86 6.76
C PHE A 127 35.02 2.05 8.02
N SER A 128 34.46 1.86 9.22
CA SER A 128 35.20 1.92 10.48
C SER A 128 36.33 0.89 10.56
N ALA A 129 36.13 -0.33 10.05
CA ALA A 129 37.20 -1.32 9.98
C ALA A 129 38.29 -0.90 8.97
N ALA A 130 37.91 -0.37 7.81
CA ALA A 130 38.84 0.09 6.78
C ALA A 130 39.65 1.32 7.20
N SER A 131 39.05 2.24 7.97
CA SER A 131 39.76 3.39 8.51
C SER A 131 40.88 2.98 9.46
N VAL A 132 40.64 1.96 10.31
CA VAL A 132 41.70 1.39 11.18
C VAL A 132 42.85 0.83 10.34
N VAL A 133 42.57 0.08 9.28
CA VAL A 133 43.62 -0.44 8.38
C VAL A 133 44.39 0.70 7.71
N SER A 134 43.70 1.78 7.32
CA SER A 134 44.36 2.96 6.75
C SER A 134 45.24 3.69 7.77
N GLU A 135 44.78 3.86 9.00
CA GLU A 135 45.54 4.50 10.09
C GLU A 135 46.80 3.69 10.45
N MET A 136 46.78 2.37 10.26
CA MET A 136 47.95 1.50 10.39
C MET A 136 48.98 1.66 9.25
N GLY A 137 48.73 2.56 8.29
CA GLY A 137 49.59 2.75 7.11
C GLY A 137 49.44 1.66 6.05
N GLN A 138 48.46 0.77 6.19
CA GLN A 138 48.24 -0.37 5.28
C GLN A 138 47.06 -0.16 4.34
N ARG A 139 46.71 1.09 4.05
CA ARG A 139 45.59 1.47 3.18
C ARG A 139 45.63 0.75 1.82
N GLU A 140 46.81 0.60 1.24
CA GLU A 140 47.00 -0.04 -0.07
C GLU A 140 46.58 -1.51 -0.09
N ALA A 141 46.46 -2.15 1.09
CA ALA A 141 45.90 -3.48 1.21
C ALA A 141 44.47 -3.56 0.66
N LEU A 142 43.73 -2.45 0.74
CA LEU A 142 42.31 -2.32 0.42
C LEU A 142 42.08 -1.58 -0.91
N ASN A 143 43.07 -1.56 -1.81
CA ASN A 143 42.98 -0.84 -3.09
C ASN A 143 41.74 -1.19 -3.93
N GLU A 144 41.24 -2.43 -3.85
CA GLU A 144 40.03 -2.84 -4.57
C GLU A 144 38.75 -2.11 -4.11
N PHE A 145 38.73 -1.54 -2.90
CA PHE A 145 37.61 -0.75 -2.38
C PHE A 145 37.82 0.76 -2.51
N LEU A 146 39.03 1.20 -2.86
CA LEU A 146 39.37 2.62 -3.00
C LEU A 146 38.97 3.12 -4.37
N VAL A 147 38.32 4.27 -4.40
CA VAL A 147 37.93 4.94 -5.65
C VAL A 147 38.47 6.36 -5.72
N SER A 148 38.48 6.93 -6.93
CA SER A 148 38.85 8.34 -7.13
C SER A 148 37.91 9.29 -6.37
N ASN A 149 38.35 10.53 -6.06
CA ASN A 149 37.49 11.56 -5.44
C ASN A 149 36.19 11.78 -6.24
N LYS A 150 36.26 11.76 -7.57
CA LYS A 150 35.10 11.91 -8.46
C LYS A 150 34.09 10.78 -8.26
N GLU A 151 34.56 9.54 -8.19
CA GLU A 151 33.68 8.38 -7.97
C GLU A 151 33.17 8.34 -6.53
N TYR A 152 34.00 8.69 -5.55
CA TYR A 152 33.58 8.79 -4.15
C TYR A 152 32.44 9.80 -3.98
N ARG A 153 32.57 11.00 -4.53
CA ARG A 153 31.54 12.05 -4.51
C ARG A 153 30.21 11.56 -5.09
N LYS A 154 30.26 10.77 -6.16
CA LYS A 154 29.05 10.17 -6.76
C LYS A 154 28.35 9.20 -5.80
N HIS A 155 29.09 8.49 -4.95
CA HIS A 155 28.55 7.46 -4.07
C HIS A 155 28.22 7.94 -2.66
N SER A 156 29.06 8.80 -2.08
CA SER A 156 28.94 9.30 -0.71
C SER A 156 28.28 10.68 -0.63
N GLY A 157 28.44 11.52 -1.66
CA GLY A 157 28.11 12.94 -1.65
C GLY A 157 29.24 13.84 -1.13
N ALA A 158 30.31 13.26 -0.58
CA ALA A 158 31.46 13.98 -0.03
C ALA A 158 32.64 14.03 -1.01
N ASP A 159 33.43 15.09 -0.94
CA ASP A 159 34.53 15.35 -1.89
C ASP A 159 35.70 14.38 -1.71
N SER A 160 35.99 14.02 -0.46
CA SER A 160 37.00 13.05 -0.08
C SER A 160 36.75 12.57 1.35
N ASN A 161 37.52 11.57 1.78
CA ASN A 161 37.61 11.15 3.18
C ASN A 161 39.07 10.99 3.60
N THR A 162 39.43 11.52 4.77
CA THR A 162 40.77 11.48 5.34
C THR A 162 41.35 10.06 5.44
N TYR A 163 40.51 9.06 5.71
CA TYR A 163 40.92 7.66 5.87
C TYR A 163 40.93 6.88 4.55
N GLY A 164 40.49 7.48 3.46
CA GLY A 164 40.36 6.83 2.16
C GLY A 164 38.93 6.79 1.67
N ASN A 165 38.80 6.97 0.35
CA ASN A 165 37.53 6.97 -0.36
C ASN A 165 37.04 5.54 -0.59
N PHE A 166 36.65 4.86 0.48
CA PHE A 166 36.16 3.48 0.40
C PHE A 166 34.72 3.42 -0.11
N VAL A 167 34.46 2.58 -1.11
CA VAL A 167 33.12 2.28 -1.61
C VAL A 167 32.92 0.78 -1.65
N PHE A 168 32.14 0.25 -0.71
CA PHE A 168 31.85 -1.18 -0.61
C PHE A 168 30.62 -1.61 -1.43
N SER A 169 29.74 -0.67 -1.79
CA SER A 169 28.58 -0.92 -2.66
C SER A 169 28.25 0.32 -3.47
N LYS A 170 28.14 0.12 -4.79
CA LYS A 170 27.69 1.17 -5.71
C LYS A 170 26.17 1.36 -5.62
N THR A 171 25.45 0.31 -5.23
CA THR A 171 23.99 0.30 -5.12
C THR A 171 23.47 1.18 -3.98
N ILE A 172 24.23 1.36 -2.88
CA ILE A 172 23.82 2.24 -1.76
C ILE A 172 23.50 3.66 -2.23
N ALA A 173 24.27 4.20 -3.17
CA ALA A 173 24.07 5.54 -3.70
C ALA A 173 22.77 5.66 -4.53
N ILE A 174 22.52 4.67 -5.40
CA ILE A 174 21.30 4.59 -6.22
C ILE A 174 20.08 4.46 -5.32
N ARG A 175 20.17 3.62 -4.29
CA ARG A 175 19.14 3.45 -3.28
C ARG A 175 18.85 4.74 -2.51
N ARG A 176 19.88 5.51 -2.14
CA ARG A 176 19.70 6.82 -1.49
C ARG A 176 18.96 7.80 -2.41
N GLN A 177 19.30 7.82 -3.70
CA GLN A 177 18.57 8.63 -4.69
C GLN A 177 17.10 8.20 -4.78
N GLN A 178 16.82 6.90 -4.85
CA GLN A 178 15.45 6.37 -4.86
C GLN A 178 14.69 6.75 -3.58
N TRP A 179 15.33 6.70 -2.42
CA TRP A 179 14.72 7.13 -1.16
C TRP A 179 14.37 8.61 -1.14
N ASN A 180 15.27 9.47 -1.64
CA ASN A 180 15.00 10.90 -1.75
C ASN A 180 13.86 11.20 -2.73
N LYS A 181 13.85 10.53 -3.90
CA LYS A 181 12.75 10.59 -4.86
C LYS A 181 11.42 10.21 -4.22
N ILE A 182 11.38 9.15 -3.41
CA ILE A 182 10.17 8.75 -2.68
C ILE A 182 9.70 9.87 -1.75
N LYS A 183 10.61 10.54 -1.01
CA LYS A 183 10.22 11.66 -0.14
C LYS A 183 9.63 12.84 -0.91
N GLU A 184 10.19 13.16 -2.08
CA GLU A 184 9.68 14.20 -2.97
C GLU A 184 8.28 13.84 -3.46
N LEU A 185 8.11 12.64 -4.01
CA LEU A 185 6.82 12.13 -4.45
C LEU A 185 5.79 12.03 -3.31
N GLU A 186 6.19 11.68 -2.08
CA GLU A 186 5.28 11.66 -0.91
C GLU A 186 4.64 13.04 -0.65
N SER A 187 5.31 14.13 -1.05
CA SER A 187 4.81 15.51 -0.88
C SER A 187 4.04 16.04 -2.09
N GLU A 188 4.43 15.61 -3.29
CA GLU A 188 3.90 16.09 -4.55
C GLU A 188 2.69 15.28 -5.01
N GLU A 189 2.74 13.96 -4.88
CA GLU A 189 1.74 13.06 -5.42
C GLU A 189 0.56 12.85 -4.47
N ILE A 190 -0.61 12.59 -5.06
CA ILE A 190 -1.83 12.35 -4.29
C ILE A 190 -1.74 11.09 -3.42
N TRP A 191 -0.96 10.09 -3.84
CA TRP A 191 -0.76 8.86 -3.07
C TRP A 191 -0.06 9.10 -1.74
N GLY A 192 0.83 10.10 -1.64
CA GLY A 192 1.49 10.43 -0.39
C GLY A 192 0.50 10.96 0.65
N ILE A 193 -0.48 11.75 0.19
CA ILE A 193 -1.59 12.23 1.04
C ILE A 193 -2.49 11.06 1.44
N VAL A 194 -2.86 10.18 0.49
CA VAL A 194 -3.69 8.99 0.77
C VAL A 194 -3.01 8.06 1.79
N ASP A 195 -1.72 7.77 1.63
CA ASP A 195 -0.94 6.96 2.58
C ASP A 195 -0.98 7.59 3.98
N LYS A 196 -0.71 8.90 4.06
CA LYS A 196 -0.70 9.64 5.33
C LYS A 196 -2.05 9.60 6.05
N VAL A 197 -3.16 9.84 5.36
CA VAL A 197 -4.50 9.85 6.00
C VAL A 197 -4.95 8.45 6.40
N LEU A 198 -4.57 7.40 5.66
CA LEU A 198 -4.89 6.02 6.03
C LEU A 198 -4.09 5.59 7.26
N ASN A 199 -2.80 5.94 7.33
CA ASN A 199 -1.99 5.69 8.52
C ASN A 199 -2.54 6.45 9.75
N PHE A 200 -2.98 7.69 9.56
CA PHE A 200 -3.69 8.44 10.60
C PHE A 200 -4.97 7.73 11.05
N HIS A 201 -5.81 7.28 10.11
CA HIS A 201 -7.07 6.60 10.45
C HIS A 201 -6.84 5.31 11.23
N ASP A 202 -5.86 4.51 10.80
CA ASP A 202 -5.48 3.28 11.49
C ASP A 202 -4.93 3.58 12.90
N ALA A 203 -4.12 4.62 13.05
CA ALA A 203 -3.63 5.09 14.34
C ALA A 203 -4.78 5.57 15.24
N TRP A 204 -5.69 6.40 14.71
CA TRP A 204 -6.81 6.97 15.46
C TRP A 204 -7.75 5.91 16.02
N LYS A 205 -8.04 4.87 15.24
CA LYS A 205 -8.90 3.76 15.69
C LYS A 205 -8.24 2.85 16.72
N ASN A 206 -6.91 2.70 16.64
CA ASN A 206 -6.21 1.67 17.40
C ASN A 206 -5.23 2.24 18.44
N TYR A 207 -5.18 3.56 18.68
CA TYR A 207 -4.16 4.19 19.53
C TYR A 207 -4.07 3.63 20.96
N ARG A 208 -5.15 3.02 21.49
CA ARG A 208 -5.15 2.36 22.81
C ARG A 208 -4.55 0.94 22.79
N ASN A 209 -4.48 0.33 21.62
CA ASN A 209 -4.09 -1.07 21.41
C ASN A 209 -2.79 -1.20 20.59
N ILE A 210 -2.28 -0.10 20.05
CA ILE A 210 -1.00 -0.07 19.34
C ILE A 210 0.10 -0.09 20.40
N ASP A 211 0.96 -1.12 20.36
CA ASP A 211 2.17 -1.15 21.17
C ASP A 211 3.00 0.09 20.78
N THR A 212 3.20 1.00 21.74
CA THR A 212 3.89 2.27 21.50
C THR A 212 5.38 2.08 21.33
N ASP A 213 5.90 0.87 21.57
CA ASP A 213 7.28 0.47 21.34
C ASP A 213 7.51 0.18 19.84
N PRO A 214 8.12 1.11 19.08
CA PRO A 214 8.33 0.95 17.64
C PRO A 214 9.34 -0.15 17.33
N GLU A 215 10.14 -0.60 18.32
CA GLU A 215 11.28 -1.49 18.14
C GLU A 215 10.84 -2.94 17.87
N LYS A 216 9.66 -3.35 18.34
CA LYS A 216 9.12 -4.70 18.12
C LYS A 216 8.61 -4.97 16.69
N TYR A 217 8.43 -3.94 15.87
CA TYR A 217 7.78 -4.09 14.55
C TYR A 217 8.74 -4.50 13.42
N VAL A 218 10.02 -4.74 13.71
CA VAL A 218 11.09 -4.86 12.71
C VAL A 218 11.28 -6.31 12.21
N GLU A 219 10.79 -7.32 12.93
CA GLU A 219 11.00 -8.72 12.52
C GLU A 219 10.05 -9.13 11.36
N ASN A 220 10.64 -9.59 10.25
CA ASN A 220 9.99 -10.29 9.13
C ASN A 220 9.02 -9.50 8.21
N CYS A 221 9.11 -8.17 8.14
CA CYS A 221 8.26 -7.34 7.27
C CYS A 221 9.04 -6.71 6.10
N SER A 222 8.35 -6.28 5.03
CA SER A 222 8.95 -5.41 4.00
C SER A 222 9.27 -4.04 4.60
N LEU A 223 10.22 -3.29 4.01
CA LEU A 223 10.60 -1.97 4.52
C LEU A 223 9.40 -1.01 4.55
N GLN A 224 8.52 -1.12 3.56
CA GLN A 224 7.27 -0.36 3.49
C GLN A 224 6.37 -0.64 4.70
N GLU A 225 6.18 -1.92 5.03
CA GLU A 225 5.33 -2.33 6.15
C GLU A 225 5.94 -1.92 7.49
N THR A 226 7.27 -2.07 7.65
CA THR A 226 7.98 -1.57 8.84
C THR A 226 7.81 -0.06 8.98
N LYS A 227 7.99 0.72 7.91
CA LYS A 227 7.79 2.18 7.92
C LYS A 227 6.36 2.57 8.26
N ARG A 228 5.39 1.87 7.69
CA ARG A 228 3.97 2.07 7.99
C ARG A 228 3.69 1.87 9.47
N ARG A 229 4.14 0.75 10.05
CA ARG A 229 3.95 0.43 11.47
C ARG A 229 4.57 1.48 12.37
N VAL A 230 5.82 1.87 12.11
CA VAL A 230 6.50 2.95 12.85
C VAL A 230 5.72 4.27 12.76
N ARG A 231 5.28 4.67 11.55
CA ARG A 231 4.46 5.88 11.36
C ARG A 231 3.15 5.81 12.17
N VAL A 232 2.45 4.68 12.10
CA VAL A 232 1.19 4.45 12.82
C VAL A 232 1.40 4.51 14.34
N SER A 233 2.47 3.89 14.87
CA SER A 233 2.80 3.97 16.31
C SER A 233 3.13 5.39 16.76
N ILE A 234 3.93 6.14 15.99
CA ILE A 234 4.22 7.55 16.31
C ILE A 234 2.93 8.37 16.30
N MET A 235 2.09 8.22 15.27
CA MET A 235 0.81 8.93 15.20
C MET A 235 -0.13 8.54 16.36
N ALA A 236 -0.14 7.27 16.78
CA ALA A 236 -0.95 6.82 17.90
C ALA A 236 -0.52 7.47 19.22
N SER A 237 0.79 7.58 19.47
CA SER A 237 1.33 8.35 20.59
C SER A 237 0.92 9.82 20.52
N ASP A 238 1.02 10.44 19.34
CA ASP A 238 0.58 11.82 19.15
C ASP A 238 -0.92 11.99 19.47
N ILE A 239 -1.77 11.05 19.04
CA ILE A 239 -3.22 11.06 19.30
C ILE A 239 -3.52 10.96 20.80
N ALA A 240 -2.79 10.11 21.51
CA ALA A 240 -2.94 9.96 22.96
C ALA A 240 -2.65 11.30 23.66
N GLU A 241 -1.59 11.99 23.24
CA GLU A 241 -1.20 13.28 23.82
C GLU A 241 -2.19 14.40 23.48
N ILE A 242 -2.64 14.52 22.22
CA ILE A 242 -3.68 15.49 21.81
C ILE A 242 -4.95 15.30 22.66
N LYS A 243 -5.38 14.05 22.85
CA LYS A 243 -6.57 13.74 23.68
C LYS A 243 -6.37 14.12 25.13
N LYS A 244 -5.18 13.86 25.66
CA LYS A 244 -4.81 14.20 27.03
C LYS A 244 -4.89 15.72 27.22
N GLN A 245 -4.22 16.50 26.35
CA GLN A 245 -4.22 17.96 26.39
C GLN A 245 -5.63 18.56 26.31
N ASN A 246 -6.51 18.00 25.48
CA ASN A 246 -7.90 18.46 25.37
C ASN A 246 -8.78 18.13 26.61
N GLN A 247 -8.40 17.15 27.44
CA GLN A 247 -9.13 16.78 28.66
C GLN A 247 -8.73 17.62 29.88
N TYR A 248 -7.54 18.23 29.88
CA TYR A 248 -7.09 19.11 30.96
C TYR A 248 -7.56 20.55 30.71
N HIS A 249 -8.00 21.23 31.78
CA HIS A 249 -8.42 22.63 31.74
C HIS A 249 -7.24 23.51 31.28
N PRO A 250 -7.43 24.54 30.42
CA PRO A 250 -6.35 25.39 29.89
C PRO A 250 -5.45 26.01 30.97
N SER A 251 -5.97 26.17 32.18
CA SER A 251 -5.28 26.75 33.35
C SER A 251 -4.33 25.80 34.08
N LEU A 252 -4.27 24.51 33.71
CA LEU A 252 -3.37 23.50 34.29
C LEU A 252 -2.33 23.00 33.30
N VAL A 253 -2.39 23.45 32.04
CA VAL A 253 -1.29 23.33 31.10
C VAL A 253 -0.24 24.32 31.58
N ARG A 254 0.79 23.81 32.26
CA ARG A 254 1.94 24.62 32.73
C ARG A 254 2.37 25.57 31.62
N ASP A 255 2.52 26.85 31.95
CA ASP A 255 3.35 27.78 31.19
C ASP A 255 4.74 27.13 31.03
N GLY A 256 4.97 26.53 29.87
CA GLY A 256 6.08 25.63 29.64
C GLY A 256 5.87 24.89 28.32
N GLU A 257 5.99 25.66 27.24
CA GLU A 257 5.99 25.22 25.84
C GLU A 257 4.65 24.59 25.38
N GLU A 258 3.89 25.35 24.58
CA GLU A 258 3.07 24.73 23.53
C GLU A 258 3.98 23.72 22.82
N ASP A 259 3.75 22.43 23.05
CA ASP A 259 4.58 21.36 22.51
C ASP A 259 4.29 21.29 20.99
N LYS A 260 4.87 22.23 20.25
CA LYS A 260 4.69 22.47 18.80
C LYS A 260 5.15 21.30 17.93
N ASN A 261 5.54 20.19 18.54
CA ASN A 261 6.20 19.06 17.92
C ASN A 261 5.54 17.71 18.27
N LEU A 262 4.23 17.59 18.09
CA LEU A 262 3.67 16.29 17.71
C LEU A 262 4.20 15.99 16.29
N LEU A 263 5.35 15.32 16.24
CA LEU A 263 6.24 15.27 15.07
C LEU A 263 5.53 14.68 13.83
N ALA A 264 4.53 13.81 14.01
CA ALA A 264 3.76 13.22 12.91
C ALA A 264 2.41 13.92 12.68
N LEU A 265 1.69 14.32 13.73
CA LEU A 265 0.38 14.99 13.64
C LEU A 265 0.46 16.52 13.75
N ASN A 266 1.07 17.12 12.72
CA ASN A 266 1.11 18.56 12.57
C ASN A 266 -0.15 19.12 11.86
N LEU A 267 -0.93 19.94 12.56
CA LEU A 267 -2.19 20.52 12.07
C LEU A 267 -2.03 21.26 10.73
N ASP A 268 -1.06 22.16 10.60
CA ASP A 268 -0.83 22.96 9.39
C ASP A 268 -0.52 22.09 8.16
N LYS A 269 0.30 21.05 8.35
CA LYS A 269 0.60 20.09 7.28
C LYS A 269 -0.65 19.35 6.82
N PHE A 270 -1.54 18.97 7.74
CA PHE A 270 -2.82 18.35 7.37
C PHE A 270 -3.78 19.35 6.72
N LYS A 271 -3.93 20.57 7.26
CA LYS A 271 -4.76 21.63 6.63
C LYS A 271 -4.33 21.96 5.20
N LYS A 272 -3.05 21.86 4.86
CA LYS A 272 -2.56 22.00 3.48
C LYS A 272 -2.86 20.79 2.59
N SER A 273 -2.93 19.59 3.16
CA SER A 273 -3.02 18.32 2.40
C SER A 273 -4.46 17.85 2.20
N ILE A 274 -5.34 18.00 3.20
CA ILE A 274 -6.72 17.51 3.15
C ILE A 274 -7.54 18.16 2.02
N PRO A 275 -7.45 19.48 1.73
CA PRO A 275 -8.17 20.06 0.60
C PRO A 275 -7.81 19.42 -0.74
N ARG A 276 -6.52 19.07 -0.94
CA ARG A 276 -6.07 18.38 -2.14
C ARG A 276 -6.69 16.99 -2.25
N LEU A 277 -6.75 16.24 -1.14
CA LEU A 277 -7.45 14.95 -1.10
C LEU A 277 -8.94 15.10 -1.39
N HIS A 278 -9.60 16.08 -0.77
CA HIS A 278 -11.02 16.34 -0.97
C HIS A 278 -11.34 16.61 -2.44
N ASN A 279 -10.63 17.55 -3.06
CA ASN A 279 -10.82 17.91 -4.47
C ASN A 279 -10.49 16.75 -5.41
N PHE A 280 -9.47 15.95 -5.08
CA PHE A 280 -9.18 14.73 -5.83
C PHE A 280 -10.36 13.75 -5.78
N LEU A 281 -10.90 13.47 -4.59
CA LEU A 281 -12.03 12.55 -4.46
C LEU A 281 -13.30 13.07 -5.16
N LEU A 282 -13.59 14.37 -5.07
CA LEU A 282 -14.65 15.02 -5.84
C LEU A 282 -14.47 14.80 -7.34
N SER A 283 -13.28 15.09 -7.88
CA SER A 283 -12.99 14.89 -9.30
C SER A 283 -13.18 13.45 -9.75
N LYS A 284 -12.94 12.47 -8.87
CA LYS A 284 -13.14 11.05 -9.16
C LYS A 284 -14.62 10.67 -9.15
N ILE A 285 -15.41 11.27 -8.26
CA ILE A 285 -16.87 11.09 -8.25
C ILE A 285 -17.47 11.70 -9.52
N GLU A 286 -17.10 12.93 -9.88
CA GLU A 286 -17.57 13.60 -11.10
C GLU A 286 -17.11 12.88 -12.38
N ALA A 287 -15.90 12.33 -12.41
CA ALA A 287 -15.43 11.52 -13.53
C ALA A 287 -16.19 10.20 -13.65
N GLU A 288 -16.56 9.59 -12.52
CA GLU A 288 -17.44 8.42 -12.51
C GLU A 288 -18.80 8.79 -13.13
N GLU A 289 -19.37 9.97 -12.79
CA GLU A 289 -20.63 10.47 -13.38
C GLU A 289 -20.54 10.66 -14.90
N LYS A 290 -19.43 11.20 -15.40
CA LYS A 290 -19.21 11.37 -16.86
C LYS A 290 -18.93 10.05 -17.58
N SER A 291 -18.49 9.03 -16.86
CA SER A 291 -18.28 7.67 -17.40
C SER A 291 -19.52 6.79 -17.33
N GLU A 292 -20.56 7.21 -16.58
CA GLU A 292 -21.93 6.70 -16.78
C GLU A 292 -22.43 7.21 -18.14
N PRO A 293 -22.84 6.33 -19.07
CA PRO A 293 -23.48 6.80 -20.27
C PRO A 293 -24.81 7.42 -19.87
N ILE A 294 -24.90 8.75 -20.08
CA ILE A 294 -26.16 9.46 -20.23
C ILE A 294 -26.96 8.66 -21.25
N ALA A 295 -28.11 8.13 -20.82
CA ALA A 295 -29.13 7.68 -21.74
C ALA A 295 -29.57 8.89 -22.57
N ASN A 296 -29.02 9.02 -23.78
CA ASN A 296 -29.77 9.29 -25.00
C ASN A 296 -28.85 9.33 -26.23
N ASP A 297 -29.39 8.80 -27.32
CA ASP A 297 -28.96 8.97 -28.72
C ASP A 297 -27.67 8.28 -29.18
N ASN A 298 -27.64 6.96 -29.03
CA ASN A 298 -27.51 6.04 -30.16
C ASN A 298 -27.46 4.60 -29.63
N ILE A 299 -28.48 3.81 -29.94
CA ILE A 299 -28.56 2.38 -29.61
C ILE A 299 -27.41 1.66 -30.32
N LYS A 300 -26.25 1.56 -29.64
CA LYS A 300 -25.37 0.41 -29.77
C LYS A 300 -25.73 -0.52 -28.63
N GLN A 301 -26.47 -1.58 -28.98
CA GLN A 301 -26.84 -2.72 -28.15
C GLN A 301 -25.60 -3.33 -27.48
N LYS A 302 -25.15 -2.76 -26.36
CA LYS A 302 -23.99 -3.24 -25.60
C LYS A 302 -24.42 -3.58 -24.19
N MET A 303 -24.09 -4.79 -23.74
CA MET A 303 -24.41 -5.24 -22.39
C MET A 303 -23.50 -4.54 -21.38
N SER A 304 -24.09 -4.03 -20.30
CA SER A 304 -23.40 -3.36 -19.20
C SER A 304 -23.76 -4.00 -17.85
N PHE A 305 -22.87 -3.85 -16.87
CA PHE A 305 -23.11 -4.29 -15.51
C PHE A 305 -22.46 -3.33 -14.51
N ASN A 306 -23.27 -2.72 -13.65
CA ASN A 306 -22.80 -1.90 -12.55
C ASN A 306 -22.50 -2.79 -11.35
N ARG A 307 -21.21 -2.94 -11.04
CA ARG A 307 -20.72 -3.79 -9.95
C ARG A 307 -21.14 -3.29 -8.57
N GLN A 308 -21.39 -2.00 -8.40
CA GLN A 308 -21.78 -1.45 -7.11
C GLN A 308 -23.26 -1.72 -6.86
N THR A 309 -24.11 -1.33 -7.80
CA THR A 309 -25.57 -1.43 -7.64
C THR A 309 -26.14 -2.82 -7.96
N GLY A 310 -25.37 -3.68 -8.64
CA GLY A 310 -25.85 -4.98 -9.10
C GLY A 310 -26.84 -4.87 -10.25
N ILE A 311 -26.73 -3.82 -11.07
CA ILE A 311 -27.64 -3.57 -12.18
C ILE A 311 -27.01 -4.05 -13.48
N ILE A 312 -27.66 -4.98 -14.19
CA ILE A 312 -27.33 -5.36 -15.57
C ILE A 312 -28.21 -4.58 -16.54
N GLY A 313 -27.62 -4.13 -17.65
CA GLY A 313 -28.28 -3.35 -18.70
C GLY A 313 -27.97 -3.89 -20.10
N PHE A 314 -28.92 -3.79 -21.03
CA PHE A 314 -28.73 -4.05 -22.46
C PHE A 314 -29.84 -3.37 -23.27
N GLY A 315 -29.50 -2.31 -24.03
CA GLY A 315 -30.53 -1.43 -24.60
C GLY A 315 -31.45 -0.90 -23.49
N ASP A 316 -32.76 -1.05 -23.66
CA ASP A 316 -33.78 -0.65 -22.67
C ASP A 316 -34.00 -1.69 -21.55
N ILE A 317 -33.34 -2.85 -21.64
CA ILE A 317 -33.52 -3.96 -20.71
C ILE A 317 -32.64 -3.72 -19.48
N ILE A 318 -33.27 -3.62 -18.31
CA ILE A 318 -32.59 -3.41 -17.03
C ILE A 318 -33.02 -4.48 -16.02
N HIS A 319 -32.07 -4.99 -15.24
CA HIS A 319 -32.35 -5.82 -14.07
C HIS A 319 -31.42 -5.49 -12.91
N LYS A 320 -32.01 -5.34 -11.72
CA LYS A 320 -31.31 -5.07 -10.47
C LYS A 320 -31.36 -6.31 -9.57
N PHE A 321 -30.20 -6.88 -9.26
CA PHE A 321 -30.09 -7.84 -8.16
C PHE A 321 -30.34 -7.11 -6.84
N GLN A 322 -31.37 -7.47 -6.08
CA GLN A 322 -31.72 -6.78 -4.84
C GLN A 322 -30.69 -7.07 -3.73
N ARG A 323 -30.12 -6.04 -3.10
CA ARG A 323 -29.25 -6.20 -1.92
C ARG A 323 -30.11 -6.51 -0.69
N GLY A 324 -29.77 -7.57 0.04
CA GLY A 324 -30.37 -7.89 1.35
C GLY A 324 -31.38 -9.04 1.36
N THR A 325 -31.90 -9.48 0.22
CA THR A 325 -32.76 -10.67 0.13
C THR A 325 -31.93 -11.96 0.08
N ARG A 326 -32.29 -12.93 0.93
CA ARG A 326 -31.62 -14.24 1.03
C ARG A 326 -31.69 -14.95 -0.33
N GLY A 327 -30.54 -15.17 -0.98
CA GLY A 327 -30.41 -15.78 -2.31
C GLY A 327 -30.02 -14.82 -3.45
N GLU A 328 -30.40 -13.54 -3.39
CA GLU A 328 -29.99 -12.52 -4.39
C GLU A 328 -28.55 -12.03 -4.14
N LYS A 329 -28.12 -12.00 -2.87
CA LYS A 329 -26.72 -11.71 -2.48
C LYS A 329 -25.72 -12.69 -3.12
N ASP A 330 -26.06 -13.98 -3.19
CA ASP A 330 -25.17 -14.98 -3.78
C ASP A 330 -25.16 -14.87 -5.31
N ARG A 331 -26.31 -14.48 -5.92
CA ARG A 331 -26.43 -14.24 -7.36
C ARG A 331 -25.57 -13.06 -7.80
N ILE A 332 -25.63 -11.92 -7.11
CA ILE A 332 -24.82 -10.75 -7.45
C ILE A 332 -23.33 -11.03 -7.26
N LEU A 333 -22.92 -11.74 -6.21
CA LEU A 333 -21.52 -12.13 -5.99
C LEU A 333 -21.01 -13.03 -7.11
N LEU A 334 -21.77 -14.06 -7.49
CA LEU A 334 -21.40 -14.95 -8.59
C LEU A 334 -21.35 -14.19 -9.92
N PHE A 335 -22.33 -13.34 -10.20
CA PHE A 335 -22.38 -12.57 -11.43
C PHE A 335 -21.21 -11.60 -11.55
N LYS A 336 -20.82 -10.91 -10.47
CA LYS A 336 -19.61 -10.06 -10.43
C LYS A 336 -18.36 -10.84 -10.83
N LYS A 337 -18.15 -12.00 -10.22
CA LYS A 337 -16.97 -12.82 -10.49
C LYS A 337 -16.92 -13.27 -11.95
N LEU A 338 -18.04 -13.74 -12.49
CA LEU A 338 -18.11 -14.19 -13.87
C LEU A 338 -18.05 -13.05 -14.89
N TRP A 339 -18.50 -11.85 -14.54
CA TRP A 339 -18.43 -10.66 -15.39
C TRP A 339 -17.00 -10.27 -15.73
N ASP A 340 -16.09 -10.38 -14.75
CA ASP A 340 -14.70 -9.95 -14.90
C ASP A 340 -13.90 -10.87 -15.82
N GLU A 341 -14.34 -12.13 -15.92
CA GLU A 341 -13.67 -13.19 -16.66
C GLU A 341 -14.54 -13.74 -17.81
N ARG A 342 -15.52 -12.94 -18.23
CA ARG A 342 -16.52 -13.29 -19.25
C ARG A 342 -15.91 -13.51 -20.63
N ARG A 343 -16.55 -14.40 -21.39
CA ARG A 343 -16.33 -14.54 -22.83
C ARG A 343 -17.26 -13.57 -23.56
N TYR A 344 -16.73 -12.85 -24.54
CA TYR A 344 -17.47 -11.88 -25.33
C TYR A 344 -17.34 -12.15 -26.82
N ILE A 345 -18.46 -12.40 -27.46
CA ILE A 345 -18.60 -12.67 -28.89
C ILE A 345 -19.45 -11.56 -29.48
N LYS A 346 -18.95 -10.91 -30.55
CA LYS A 346 -19.64 -9.85 -31.26
C LYS A 346 -19.65 -10.15 -32.76
N ASN A 347 -20.83 -10.18 -33.37
CA ASN A 347 -21.04 -10.48 -34.79
C ASN A 347 -20.35 -11.79 -35.21
N GLY A 348 -20.43 -12.82 -34.36
CA GLY A 348 -19.77 -14.11 -34.57
C GLY A 348 -18.26 -14.15 -34.30
N VAL A 349 -17.62 -13.00 -34.02
CA VAL A 349 -16.18 -12.91 -33.73
C VAL A 349 -15.94 -12.85 -32.23
N GLU A 350 -15.11 -13.75 -31.71
CA GLU A 350 -14.67 -13.71 -30.32
C GLU A 350 -13.75 -12.51 -30.08
N LYS A 351 -14.16 -11.61 -29.18
CA LYS A 351 -13.41 -10.41 -28.79
C LYS A 351 -12.68 -10.60 -27.46
N VAL A 352 -13.24 -11.41 -26.57
CA VAL A 352 -12.63 -11.76 -25.28
C VAL A 352 -12.88 -13.24 -25.02
N LYS A 353 -11.81 -14.01 -24.80
CA LYS A 353 -11.89 -15.45 -24.49
C LYS A 353 -12.36 -15.73 -23.06
N GLY A 354 -11.95 -14.87 -22.12
CA GLY A 354 -12.25 -15.02 -20.70
C GLY A 354 -11.60 -16.27 -20.07
N LYS A 355 -11.99 -16.60 -18.83
CA LYS A 355 -11.57 -17.82 -18.14
C LYS A 355 -12.79 -18.61 -17.66
N THR A 356 -12.66 -19.93 -17.66
CA THR A 356 -13.64 -20.88 -17.14
C THR A 356 -13.19 -21.39 -15.77
N HIS A 357 -14.11 -21.56 -14.84
CA HIS A 357 -13.80 -22.06 -13.49
C HIS A 357 -14.53 -23.36 -13.17
N PRO A 358 -13.91 -24.28 -12.42
CA PRO A 358 -14.63 -25.44 -11.90
C PRO A 358 -15.67 -25.00 -10.84
N PRO A 359 -16.79 -25.72 -10.70
CA PRO A 359 -17.85 -25.38 -9.75
C PRO A 359 -17.38 -25.33 -8.29
N GLU A 360 -16.43 -26.18 -7.92
CA GLU A 360 -15.80 -26.24 -6.60
C GLU A 360 -15.14 -24.91 -6.25
N PHE A 361 -14.38 -24.34 -7.18
CA PHE A 361 -13.66 -23.08 -6.98
C PHE A 361 -14.63 -21.92 -6.71
N LEU A 362 -15.68 -21.81 -7.52
CA LEU A 362 -16.67 -20.74 -7.37
C LEU A 362 -17.52 -20.93 -6.11
N ALA A 363 -17.86 -22.16 -5.73
CA ALA A 363 -18.62 -22.44 -4.52
C ALA A 363 -17.87 -22.05 -3.24
N VAL A 364 -16.55 -22.29 -3.19
CA VAL A 364 -15.69 -21.82 -2.09
C VAL A 364 -15.64 -20.30 -2.04
N GLN A 365 -15.45 -19.63 -3.19
CA GLN A 365 -15.43 -18.16 -3.26
C GLN A 365 -16.74 -17.49 -2.83
N LEU A 366 -17.87 -18.19 -2.99
CA LEU A 366 -19.19 -17.73 -2.53
C LEU A 366 -19.49 -18.08 -1.07
N ASN A 367 -18.54 -18.67 -0.34
CA ASN A 367 -18.74 -19.19 1.02
C ASN A 367 -19.94 -20.16 1.12
N ILE A 368 -20.19 -20.96 0.08
CA ILE A 368 -21.20 -22.02 0.12
C ILE A 368 -20.64 -23.24 0.87
N THR A 369 -19.33 -23.46 0.75
CA THR A 369 -18.57 -24.52 1.44
C THR A 369 -17.15 -24.05 1.72
N GLU A 370 -16.52 -24.63 2.74
CA GLU A 370 -15.16 -24.26 3.17
C GLU A 370 -14.06 -24.67 2.18
N ASN A 371 -14.23 -25.80 1.48
CA ASN A 371 -13.24 -26.30 0.53
C ASN A 371 -13.87 -27.15 -0.59
N ALA A 372 -13.08 -27.42 -1.63
CA ALA A 372 -13.50 -28.14 -2.83
C ALA A 372 -13.95 -29.59 -2.55
N THR A 373 -13.28 -30.27 -1.62
CA THR A 373 -13.61 -31.66 -1.23
C THR A 373 -14.98 -31.72 -0.56
N THR A 374 -15.27 -30.77 0.33
CA THR A 374 -16.56 -30.63 1.00
C THR A 374 -17.68 -30.35 -0.01
N PHE A 375 -17.46 -29.47 -0.99
CA PHE A 375 -18.43 -29.22 -2.07
C PHE A 375 -18.73 -30.48 -2.89
N SER A 376 -17.68 -31.22 -3.25
CA SER A 376 -17.80 -32.42 -4.10
C SER A 376 -18.64 -33.52 -3.44
N ARG A 377 -18.66 -33.58 -2.11
CA ARG A 377 -19.38 -34.61 -1.33
C ARG A 377 -20.74 -34.15 -0.78
N ASN A 378 -21.05 -32.85 -0.85
CA ASN A 378 -22.26 -32.27 -0.25
C ASN A 378 -23.32 -31.93 -1.31
N GLU A 379 -24.34 -32.79 -1.44
CA GLU A 379 -25.39 -32.64 -2.44
C GLU A 379 -26.27 -31.40 -2.21
N THR A 380 -26.50 -31.02 -0.95
CA THR A 380 -27.23 -29.78 -0.60
C THR A 380 -26.48 -28.53 -1.07
N ALA A 381 -25.15 -28.50 -0.91
CA ALA A 381 -24.31 -27.40 -1.37
C ALA A 381 -24.29 -27.30 -2.90
N LYS A 382 -24.20 -28.44 -3.61
CA LYS A 382 -24.30 -28.49 -5.08
C LYS A 382 -25.65 -27.96 -5.56
N ASN A 383 -26.75 -28.43 -4.97
CA ASN A 383 -28.09 -27.99 -5.32
C ASN A 383 -28.28 -26.48 -5.11
N ARG A 384 -27.76 -25.94 -4.01
CA ARG A 384 -27.76 -24.48 -3.76
C ARG A 384 -26.97 -23.73 -4.83
N PHE A 385 -25.73 -24.14 -5.11
CA PHE A 385 -24.86 -23.47 -6.09
C PHE A 385 -25.43 -23.51 -7.51
N PHE A 386 -25.87 -24.68 -7.98
CA PHE A 386 -26.48 -24.80 -9.31
C PHE A 386 -27.86 -24.12 -9.39
N GLY A 387 -28.56 -24.01 -8.26
CA GLY A 387 -29.77 -23.20 -8.12
C GLY A 387 -29.51 -21.70 -8.33
N ILE A 388 -28.40 -21.16 -7.81
CA ILE A 388 -27.97 -19.77 -8.06
C ILE A 388 -27.72 -19.56 -9.54
N ILE A 389 -26.95 -20.45 -10.19
CA ILE A 389 -26.67 -20.36 -11.63
C ILE A 389 -27.96 -20.43 -12.45
N LYS A 390 -28.87 -21.36 -12.11
CA LYS A 390 -30.16 -21.50 -12.78
C LYS A 390 -30.99 -20.21 -12.63
N GLY A 391 -30.98 -19.59 -11.46
CA GLY A 391 -31.65 -18.32 -11.20
C GLY A 391 -31.12 -17.19 -12.08
N ILE A 392 -29.80 -17.04 -12.18
CA ILE A 392 -29.17 -16.03 -13.05
C ILE A 392 -29.50 -16.31 -14.53
N ASN A 393 -29.33 -17.54 -15.00
CA ASN A 393 -29.63 -17.88 -16.40
C ASN A 393 -31.10 -17.65 -16.75
N ARG A 394 -32.01 -17.91 -15.81
CA ARG A 394 -33.43 -17.60 -15.98
C ARG A 394 -33.65 -16.09 -16.12
N ILE A 395 -33.04 -15.28 -15.26
CA ILE A 395 -33.11 -13.81 -15.37
C ILE A 395 -32.60 -13.32 -16.73
N LEU A 396 -31.44 -13.82 -17.16
CA LEU A 396 -30.85 -13.43 -18.44
C LEU A 396 -31.74 -13.81 -19.63
N LYS A 397 -32.29 -15.03 -19.62
CA LYS A 397 -33.19 -15.53 -20.66
C LYS A 397 -34.53 -14.82 -20.67
N ASP A 398 -35.23 -14.79 -19.53
CA ASP A 398 -36.60 -14.27 -19.40
C ASP A 398 -36.66 -12.77 -19.73
N LYS A 399 -35.57 -12.03 -19.45
CA LYS A 399 -35.47 -10.61 -19.78
C LYS A 399 -34.82 -10.32 -21.13
N GLY A 400 -34.37 -11.33 -21.89
CA GLY A 400 -33.81 -11.13 -23.22
C GLY A 400 -32.40 -10.52 -23.25
N PHE A 401 -31.60 -10.70 -22.20
CA PHE A 401 -30.19 -10.31 -22.24
C PHE A 401 -29.41 -11.22 -23.21
N PRO A 402 -28.43 -10.68 -23.97
CA PRO A 402 -27.58 -11.44 -24.89
C PRO A 402 -26.50 -12.23 -24.15
N ALA A 403 -26.83 -12.86 -23.02
CA ALA A 403 -25.86 -13.54 -22.18
C ALA A 403 -26.40 -14.81 -21.53
N LYS A 404 -25.49 -15.75 -21.25
CA LYS A 404 -25.79 -16.98 -20.50
C LYS A 404 -24.56 -17.47 -19.77
N ILE A 405 -24.75 -18.18 -18.67
CA ILE A 405 -23.69 -18.93 -17.99
C ILE A 405 -23.66 -20.34 -18.57
N GLU A 406 -22.54 -20.69 -19.20
CA GLU A 406 -22.27 -22.05 -19.71
C GLU A 406 -21.61 -22.92 -18.64
N ARG A 407 -21.70 -24.25 -18.79
CA ARG A 407 -21.19 -25.24 -17.82
C ARG A 407 -20.33 -26.35 -18.45
N LYS A 408 -20.24 -26.43 -19.78
CA LYS A 408 -19.74 -27.62 -20.50
C LYS A 408 -18.24 -27.86 -20.28
N ASN A 409 -17.45 -26.79 -20.10
CA ASN A 409 -16.00 -26.84 -19.89
C ASN A 409 -15.60 -25.99 -18.66
N GLY A 410 -16.36 -26.13 -17.58
CA GLY A 410 -16.34 -25.19 -16.46
C GLY A 410 -17.39 -24.09 -16.63
N ILE A 411 -17.50 -23.25 -15.60
CA ILE A 411 -18.50 -22.20 -15.47
C ILE A 411 -17.94 -20.89 -15.96
N GLN A 412 -18.65 -20.27 -16.91
CA GLN A 412 -18.27 -18.99 -17.50
C GLN A 412 -19.51 -18.23 -17.97
N LEU A 413 -19.51 -16.91 -17.79
CA LEU A 413 -20.48 -16.02 -18.43
C LEU A 413 -20.07 -15.77 -19.88
N VAL A 414 -20.98 -16.05 -20.82
CA VAL A 414 -20.80 -15.82 -22.25
C VAL A 414 -21.80 -14.76 -22.70
N ILE A 415 -21.29 -13.69 -23.30
CA ILE A 415 -22.08 -12.60 -23.91
C ILE A 415 -21.96 -12.71 -25.42
N ILE A 416 -23.11 -12.76 -26.12
CA ILE A 416 -23.22 -12.91 -27.58
C ILE A 416 -24.05 -11.75 -28.14
N GLU A 417 -23.37 -10.70 -28.58
CA GLU A 417 -23.98 -9.58 -29.28
C GLU A 417 -23.97 -9.85 -30.80
N LYS A 418 -25.10 -9.59 -31.46
CA LYS A 418 -25.27 -9.84 -32.89
C LYS A 418 -24.71 -8.71 -33.75
#